data_AF-A0A527ZCR6-F1
#
_entry.id   AF-A0A527ZCR6-F1
#
_cell.length_a   1.000
_cell.length_b   1.000
_cell.length_c   1.000
_cell.angle_alpha   90.00
_cell.angle_beta   90.00
_cell.angle_gamma   90.00
#
_symmetry.space_group_name_H-M   'P 1'
#
loop_
_entity.id
_entity.type
_entity.pdbx_description
1 polymer ?
#
loop_
_entity_poly.entity_id
_entity_poly.type
_entity_poly.pdbx_seq_one_letter_code
_entity_poly.pdbx_strand_id
1 'polypeptide(L)'
;SRICPEKGIHLALDATKQAGVPLVIGGKVYPYETHAQYFRDEVQPRLGNRRRFLGPLGFVAKRRFLNAARCLVIPSLAAETSSLVA
;
A
#
# COMPACT_ATOMS: atom_id res chain seq x y z
N SER A 1 0.65 -0.09 -7.55
CA SER A 1 0.42 -1.46 -7.04
C SER A 1 -1.08 -1.77 -6.99
N ARG A 2 -1.47 -3.05 -6.92
CA ARG A 2 -2.86 -3.48 -6.74
C ARG A 2 -3.18 -3.53 -5.24
N ILE A 3 -4.36 -3.07 -4.83
CA ILE A 3 -4.83 -3.24 -3.45
C ILE A 3 -5.69 -4.50 -3.39
N CYS A 4 -5.15 -5.56 -2.80
CA CYS A 4 -5.81 -6.84 -2.58
C CYS A 4 -5.21 -7.55 -1.35
N PRO A 5 -5.90 -8.54 -0.76
CA PRO A 5 -5.43 -9.28 0.41
C PRO A 5 -4.02 -9.86 0.24
N GLU A 6 -3.73 -10.40 -0.94
CA GLU A 6 -2.45 -11.03 -1.29
C GLU A 6 -1.26 -10.05 -1.18
N LYS A 7 -1.52 -8.76 -1.40
CA LYS A 7 -0.51 -7.70 -1.28
C LYS A 7 -0.28 -7.21 0.13
N GLY A 8 -1.04 -7.69 1.12
CA GLY A 8 -0.73 -7.53 2.54
C GLY A 8 -0.63 -6.08 3.05
N ILE A 9 -1.28 -5.11 2.40
CA ILE A 9 -1.13 -3.66 2.71
C ILE A 9 -1.45 -3.32 4.17
N HIS A 10 -2.43 -3.98 4.77
CA HIS A 10 -2.74 -3.92 6.20
C HIS A 10 -1.54 -4.19 7.12
N LEU A 11 -0.65 -5.12 6.76
CA LEU A 11 0.55 -5.43 7.54
C LEU A 11 1.55 -4.27 7.51
N ALA A 12 1.73 -3.60 6.37
CA ALA A 12 2.55 -2.40 6.31
C ALA A 12 1.95 -1.26 7.14
N LEU A 13 0.62 -1.12 7.16
CA LEU A 13 -0.06 -0.14 8.00
C LEU A 13 0.16 -0.41 9.49
N ASP A 14 0.06 -1.67 9.92
CA ASP A 14 0.26 -2.07 11.31
C ASP A 14 1.74 -1.94 11.72
N ALA A 15 2.67 -2.37 10.88
CA ALA A 15 4.10 -2.22 11.12
C ALA A 15 4.53 -0.75 11.22
N THR A 16 4.04 0.12 10.33
CA THR A 16 4.37 1.55 10.37
C THR A 16 3.72 2.27 11.56
N LYS A 17 2.52 1.83 11.98
CA LYS A 17 1.90 2.29 13.23
C LYS A 17 2.77 1.93 14.43
N GLN A 18 3.22 0.69 14.55
CA GLN A 18 4.10 0.24 15.64
C GLN A 18 5.45 0.95 15.64
N ALA A 19 6.05 1.15 14.47
CA ALA A 19 7.33 1.85 14.33
C ALA A 19 7.24 3.39 14.42
N GLY A 20 6.03 3.96 14.51
CA GLY A 20 5.85 5.41 14.60
C GLY A 20 6.32 6.19 13.36
N VAL A 21 6.35 5.55 12.19
CA VAL A 21 6.81 6.15 10.92
C VAL A 21 5.64 6.45 9.99
N PRO A 22 5.72 7.50 9.15
CA PRO A 22 4.66 7.77 8.18
C PRO A 22 4.66 6.75 7.03
N LEU A 23 3.48 6.47 6.48
CA LEU A 23 3.29 5.61 5.32
C LEU A 23 2.42 6.30 4.27
N VAL A 24 2.81 6.16 3.01
CA VAL A 24 2.04 6.60 1.86
C VAL A 24 1.83 5.39 0.95
N ILE A 25 0.57 5.13 0.60
CA ILE A 25 0.17 3.96 -0.19
C ILE A 25 -0.26 4.42 -1.58
N GLY A 26 0.50 4.00 -2.58
CA GLY A 26 0.19 4.19 -4.00
C GLY A 26 -0.35 2.90 -4.64
N GLY A 27 -1.64 2.86 -4.93
CA GLY A 27 -2.25 1.70 -5.56
C GLY A 27 -3.70 1.87 -5.96
N LYS A 28 -4.15 0.98 -6.85
CA LYS A 28 -5.52 0.95 -7.34
C LYS A 28 -6.30 -0.16 -6.64
N VAL A 29 -7.45 0.21 -6.07
CA VAL A 29 -8.52 -0.74 -5.73
C VAL A 29 -9.25 -1.03 -7.03
N TYR A 30 -9.21 -2.28 -7.49
CA TYR A 30 -9.97 -2.70 -8.67
C TYR A 30 -11.39 -3.07 -8.25
N PRO A 31 -12.39 -2.97 -9.15
CA PRO A 31 -13.80 -3.21 -8.85
C PRO A 31 -14.14 -4.71 -8.72
N TYR A 32 -13.25 -5.49 -8.11
CA TYR A 32 -13.53 -6.85 -7.69
C TYR A 32 -14.03 -6.81 -6.26
N GLU A 33 -15.06 -7.60 -5.96
CA GLU A 33 -15.70 -7.61 -4.64
C GLU A 33 -14.69 -7.83 -3.51
N THR A 34 -13.81 -8.82 -3.64
CA THR A 34 -12.76 -9.12 -2.67
C THR A 34 -11.83 -7.93 -2.41
N HIS A 35 -11.53 -7.12 -3.44
CA HIS A 35 -10.66 -5.95 -3.28
C HIS A 35 -11.37 -4.80 -2.57
N ALA A 36 -12.65 -4.59 -2.91
CA ALA A 36 -13.47 -3.56 -2.28
C ALA A 36 -13.72 -3.88 -0.79
N GLN A 37 -14.06 -5.13 -0.47
CA GLN A 37 -14.18 -5.63 0.90
C GLN A 37 -12.85 -5.46 1.66
N TYR A 38 -11.74 -5.94 1.08
CA TYR A 38 -10.41 -5.78 1.68
C TYR A 38 -10.05 -4.32 1.96
N PHE A 39 -10.30 -3.41 1.02
CA PHE A 39 -10.02 -2.00 1.23
C PHE A 39 -10.87 -1.42 2.36
N ARG A 40 -12.17 -1.71 2.38
CA ARG A 40 -13.11 -1.20 3.38
C ARG A 40 -12.82 -1.74 4.78
N ASP A 41 -12.54 -3.03 4.90
CA ASP A 41 -12.49 -3.73 6.18
C ASP A 41 -11.06 -3.73 6.77
N GLU A 42 -10.02 -3.81 5.92
CA GLU A 42 -8.64 -3.90 6.38
C GLU A 42 -7.82 -2.62 6.18
N VAL A 43 -8.02 -1.91 5.07
CA VAL A 43 -7.16 -0.75 4.74
C VAL A 43 -7.71 0.54 5.36
N GLN A 44 -8.96 0.88 5.05
CA GLN A 44 -9.60 2.15 5.41
C GLN A 44 -9.58 2.45 6.92
N PRO A 45 -9.85 1.49 7.84
CA PRO A 45 -9.85 1.76 9.28
C PRO A 45 -8.47 2.08 9.86
N ARG A 46 -7.39 1.69 9.16
CA ARG A 46 -6.00 1.91 9.60
C ARG A 46 -5.40 3.21 9.08
N LEU A 47 -6.07 3.86 8.13
CA LEU A 47 -5.67 5.16 7.59
C LEU A 47 -5.80 6.27 8.64
N GLY A 48 -5.07 7.35 8.42
CA GLY A 48 -5.13 8.55 9.26
C GLY A 48 -4.07 9.58 8.83
N ASN A 49 -3.81 10.58 9.66
CA ASN A 49 -2.93 11.71 9.28
C ASN A 49 -1.53 11.26 8.84
N ARG A 50 -0.99 10.20 9.46
CA ARG A 50 0.36 9.67 9.17
C ARG A 50 0.38 8.47 8.21
N ARG A 51 -0.78 7.89 7.86
CA ARG A 51 -0.89 6.74 6.96
C ARG A 51 -1.95 7.02 5.91
N ARG A 52 -1.51 7.38 4.72
CA ARG A 52 -2.37 7.98 3.68
C ARG A 52 -2.45 7.08 2.45
N PHE A 53 -3.67 6.86 1.97
CA PHE A 53 -3.92 6.26 0.66
C PHE A 53 -4.02 7.37 -0.39
N LEU A 54 -3.15 7.34 -1.40
CA LEU A 54 -3.14 8.33 -2.49
C LEU A 54 -3.83 7.83 -3.77
N GLY A 55 -4.28 6.58 -3.78
CA GLY A 55 -4.84 5.98 -4.98
C GLY A 55 -3.77 5.65 -6.04
N PRO A 56 -4.19 5.47 -7.31
CA PRO A 56 -3.28 5.14 -8.39
C PRO A 56 -2.32 6.30 -8.67
N LEU A 57 -1.02 6.01 -8.66
CA LEU A 57 0.03 6.98 -8.98
C LEU A 57 0.49 6.81 -10.42
N GLY A 58 0.58 7.92 -11.15
CA GLY A 58 1.28 7.97 -12.44
C GLY A 58 2.81 7.92 -12.28
N PHE A 59 3.54 7.79 -13.40
CA PHE A 59 4.99 7.60 -13.41
C PHE A 59 5.77 8.70 -12.67
N VAL A 60 5.45 9.96 -12.92
CA VAL A 60 6.12 11.11 -12.29
C VAL A 60 5.93 11.11 -10.78
N ALA A 61 4.70 10.88 -10.32
CA ALA A 61 4.40 10.80 -8.89
C ALA A 61 5.09 9.59 -8.25
N LYS A 62 5.07 8.42 -8.90
CA LYS A 62 5.78 7.21 -8.44
C LYS A 62 7.28 7.51 -8.24
N ARG A 63 7.94 8.10 -9.24
CA ARG A 63 9.36 8.49 -9.15
C ARG A 63 9.62 9.48 -8.01
N ARG A 64 8.79 10.51 -7.87
CA ARG A 64 8.94 11.50 -6.80
C ARG A 64 8.86 10.84 -5.41
N PHE A 65 7.87 9.99 -5.19
CA PHE A 65 7.71 9.30 -3.91
C PHE A 65 8.82 8.30 -3.65
N LEU A 66 9.26 7.53 -4.65
CA LEU A 66 10.38 6.60 -4.48
C LEU A 66 11.71 7.31 -4.17
N ASN A 67 11.97 8.46 -4.80
CA ASN A 67 13.18 9.25 -4.53
C ASN A 67 13.16 9.93 -3.16
N ALA A 68 11.98 10.28 -2.64
CA ALA A 68 11.84 10.97 -1.35
C ALA A 68 11.61 10.01 -0.16
N ALA A 69 11.24 8.75 -0.43
CA ALA A 69 10.96 7.78 0.61
C ALA A 69 12.24 7.27 1.26
N ARG A 70 12.20 7.04 2.58
CA ARG A 70 13.30 6.40 3.31
C ARG A 70 13.47 4.93 2.91
N CYS A 71 12.37 4.27 2.56
CA CYS A 71 12.36 2.88 2.12
C CYS A 71 11.06 2.57 1.36
N LEU A 72 11.08 1.44 0.63
CA LEU A 72 9.92 0.82 0.03
C LEU A 72 9.55 -0.44 0.84
N VAL A 73 8.26 -0.64 1.12
CA VAL A 73 7.76 -1.82 1.85
C VAL A 73 6.96 -2.71 0.91
N ILE A 74 7.28 -4.01 0.90
CA ILE A 74 6.60 -5.04 0.12
C ILE A 74 6.10 -6.13 1.09
N PRO A 75 4.86 -6.02 1.59
CA PRO A 75 4.31 -6.95 2.59
C PRO A 75 3.54 -8.12 1.94
N SER A 76 3.95 -8.56 0.75
CA SER A 76 3.23 -9.59 -0.01
C SER A 76 3.19 -10.91 0.75
N LEU A 77 2.01 -11.54 0.79
CA LEU A 77 1.78 -12.83 1.42
C LEU A 77 1.87 -14.00 0.43
N ALA A 78 1.77 -13.70 -0.86
CA ALA A 78 2.03 -14.67 -1.93
C ALA A 78 3.52 -14.67 -2.28
N ALA A 79 4.06 -15.84 -2.66
CA ALA A 79 5.38 -15.96 -3.27
C ALA A 79 5.44 -15.07 -4.52
N GLU A 80 6.11 -13.92 -4.42
CA GLU A 80 6.14 -12.96 -5.52
C GLU A 80 6.98 -13.53 -6.67
N THR A 81 6.32 -13.91 -7.76
CA THR A 81 6.95 -14.47 -8.96
C THR A 81 7.74 -13.44 -9.76
N SER A 82 7.42 -12.15 -9.62
CA SER A 82 8.23 -11.02 -10.08
C SER A 82 7.71 -9.73 -9.43
N SER A 83 8.50 -9.12 -8.54
CA SER A 83 8.12 -7.84 -7.94
C SER A 83 8.52 -6.68 -8.86
N LEU A 84 7.59 -6.18 -9.67
CA LEU A 84 7.79 -4.99 -10.53
C LEU A 84 7.57 -3.67 -9.78
N VAL A 85 7.64 -3.68 -8.45
CA VAL A 85 7.45 -2.46 -7.65
C VAL A 85 8.70 -1.57 -7.74
N ALA A 86 9.88 -2.18 -7.94
CA ALA A 86 11.11 -1.50 -8.35
C ALA A 86 10.97 -0.93 -9.78
#